data_AF-A0A345ZJX4-F1
#
_entry.id   AF-A0A345ZJX4-F1
#
_cell.length_a   1.000
_cell.length_b   1.000
_cell.length_c   1.000
_cell.angle_alpha   90.00
_cell.angle_beta   90.00
_cell.angle_gamma   90.00
#
_symmetry.space_group_name_H-M   'P 1'
#
loop_
_entity.id
_entity.type
_entity.pdbx_description
1 polymer ?
#
loop_
_entity_poly.entity_id
_entity_poly.type
_entity_poly.pdbx_seq_one_letter_code
_entity_poly.pdbx_strand_id
1 'polypeptide(L)'
;MTTRSVLFFLACTALFAGCNARSPDSPSGAAPAASGDAPPPPPRATASIAPIHGIATYVERIKMPPGASLMVELLDAASGSVATSKTLGDVAGPPYPFELPVPSTPHPAGYAVRATLIGPDGQRWFETPAPVGAMPGGDVVEVRMRRATAGDAAPVEPSGPIAHWECGDLGVMSRFDDTPKQVRLAYNGASLTLPIAMSASGARYADAHGNEFWTKGATGTLTLTGEAARDCVQARQASPWNQAVLTGATFRAAGSEPGWMALIAGTPPKLDALLDYGQDHVTATLTATANGYKGVDVSGRAVRLEIRKERCRDGMSGQAFEATVTLSVGDGVYRGCGANLQD
;
A
#
# COMPACT_ATOMS: atom_id res chain seq x y z
N MET A 1 42.05 -23.55 -42.16
CA MET A 1 41.61 -22.55 -43.17
C MET A 1 40.56 -21.67 -42.47
N THR A 2 40.76 -20.37 -42.19
CA THR A 2 40.91 -19.21 -43.13
C THR A 2 39.65 -19.04 -44.00
N THR A 3 38.95 -17.90 -44.09
CA THR A 3 39.17 -16.48 -43.66
C THR A 3 37.77 -15.76 -43.63
N ARG A 4 37.52 -14.50 -43.25
CA ARG A 4 38.28 -13.24 -42.98
C ARG A 4 37.44 -12.28 -42.10
N SER A 5 38.05 -11.27 -41.47
CA SER A 5 37.36 -10.11 -40.85
C SER A 5 37.16 -8.94 -41.83
N VAL A 6 36.30 -7.97 -41.49
CA VAL A 6 36.48 -6.51 -41.75
C VAL A 6 35.42 -5.67 -40.98
N LEU A 7 35.81 -4.49 -40.48
CA LEU A 7 34.91 -3.44 -39.96
C LEU A 7 34.67 -2.37 -41.03
N PHE A 8 33.56 -1.62 -40.95
CA PHE A 8 33.49 -0.30 -41.57
C PHE A 8 32.77 0.73 -40.69
N PHE A 9 33.41 1.89 -40.50
CA PHE A 9 32.82 3.12 -39.98
C PHE A 9 32.23 3.92 -41.15
N LEU A 10 31.23 4.77 -40.89
CA LEU A 10 31.02 5.96 -41.72
C LEU A 10 30.68 7.15 -40.82
N ALA A 11 31.44 8.23 -40.97
CA ALA A 11 31.13 9.54 -40.41
C ALA A 11 30.60 10.45 -41.52
N CYS A 12 29.84 11.48 -41.18
CA CYS A 12 29.41 12.50 -42.11
C CYS A 12 29.74 13.89 -41.55
N THR A 13 30.51 14.67 -42.30
CA THR A 13 31.03 15.98 -41.89
C THR A 13 30.85 16.96 -43.04
N ALA A 14 30.30 18.14 -42.76
CA ALA A 14 30.23 19.24 -43.72
C ALA A 14 30.82 20.50 -43.09
N LEU A 15 31.77 21.13 -43.79
CA LEU A 15 32.40 22.41 -43.41
C LEU A 15 31.74 23.56 -44.19
N PHE A 16 31.89 24.79 -43.70
CA PHE A 16 32.67 25.90 -44.31
C PHE A 16 32.52 27.12 -43.36
N ALA A 17 33.60 27.63 -42.74
CA ALA A 17 34.51 28.70 -43.23
C ALA A 17 33.80 30.07 -43.43
N GLY A 18 34.33 31.24 -43.01
CA GLY A 18 35.57 31.64 -42.30
C GLY A 18 35.38 33.09 -41.77
N CYS A 19 36.35 33.89 -41.30
CA CYS A 19 37.81 33.84 -41.22
C CYS A 19 38.33 34.72 -40.04
N ASN A 20 39.65 34.77 -39.83
CA ASN A 20 40.37 35.59 -38.82
C ASN A 20 40.16 37.13 -39.02
N ALA A 21 40.55 38.07 -38.13
CA ALA A 21 41.70 38.05 -37.20
C ALA A 21 41.71 39.21 -36.15
N ARG A 22 42.68 39.12 -35.21
CA ARG A 22 43.39 40.19 -34.44
C ARG A 22 42.64 40.98 -33.34
N SER A 23 43.15 40.85 -32.12
CA SER A 23 43.26 41.95 -31.14
C SER A 23 44.33 42.97 -31.59
N PRO A 24 44.34 44.22 -31.05
CA PRO A 24 45.04 44.45 -29.77
C PRO A 24 44.42 45.53 -28.84
N ASP A 25 44.94 45.58 -27.61
CA ASP A 25 45.09 46.69 -26.65
C ASP A 25 43.92 47.61 -26.24
N SER A 26 43.93 47.97 -24.94
CA SER A 26 43.12 49.04 -24.34
C SER A 26 43.83 50.40 -24.40
N PRO A 27 43.10 51.52 -24.26
CA PRO A 27 43.36 52.30 -23.04
C PRO A 27 42.13 52.96 -22.38
N SER A 28 42.23 53.08 -21.05
CA SER A 28 41.77 54.17 -20.18
C SER A 28 40.61 55.10 -20.60
N GLY A 29 39.49 54.98 -19.90
CA GLY A 29 38.97 56.12 -19.12
C GLY A 29 37.86 57.01 -19.71
N ALA A 30 36.61 56.71 -19.33
CA ALA A 30 35.53 57.70 -19.18
C ALA A 30 34.45 57.18 -18.21
N ALA A 31 33.77 58.09 -17.50
CA ALA A 31 32.59 57.81 -16.69
C ALA A 31 31.55 58.93 -16.92
N PRO A 32 30.33 58.83 -16.38
CA PRO A 32 29.26 57.95 -16.87
C PRO A 32 28.14 58.74 -17.57
N ALA A 33 27.26 58.05 -18.30
CA ALA A 33 26.03 58.63 -18.85
C ALA A 33 24.80 57.89 -18.30
N ALA A 34 23.75 58.64 -17.95
CA ALA A 34 22.62 58.21 -17.14
C ALA A 34 21.93 56.91 -17.62
N SER A 35 21.79 55.94 -16.71
CA SER A 35 20.83 54.85 -16.85
C SER A 35 19.40 55.38 -16.77
N GLY A 36 18.59 55.13 -17.79
CA GLY A 36 17.14 55.34 -17.72
C GLY A 36 16.52 54.35 -16.75
N ASP A 37 15.76 54.85 -15.77
CA ASP A 37 15.22 54.07 -14.67
C ASP A 37 14.03 53.21 -15.13
N ALA A 38 14.31 51.94 -15.48
CA ALA A 38 13.29 50.96 -15.78
C ALA A 38 12.74 50.43 -14.44
N PRO A 39 11.42 50.59 -14.14
CA PRO A 39 10.88 50.14 -12.86
C PRO A 39 11.19 48.66 -12.63
N PRO A 40 11.65 48.26 -11.43
CA PRO A 40 11.90 46.86 -11.14
C PRO A 40 10.62 46.06 -11.38
N PRO A 41 10.69 44.86 -11.98
CA PRO A 41 9.51 44.02 -12.15
C PRO A 41 8.89 43.78 -10.77
N PRO A 42 7.55 43.87 -10.63
CA PRO A 42 6.91 43.72 -9.34
C PRO A 42 7.34 42.38 -8.72
N PRO A 43 7.63 42.33 -7.41
CA PRO A 43 8.02 41.08 -6.77
C PRO A 43 6.92 40.06 -7.05
N ARG A 44 7.29 38.91 -7.63
CA ARG A 44 6.34 37.81 -7.79
C ARG A 44 5.79 37.51 -6.41
N ALA A 45 4.49 37.73 -6.21
CA ALA A 45 3.85 37.42 -4.96
C ALA A 45 3.95 35.91 -4.75
N THR A 46 4.91 35.50 -3.92
CA THR A 46 4.95 34.14 -3.40
C THR A 46 3.64 33.95 -2.66
N ALA A 47 2.75 33.13 -3.20
CA ALA A 47 1.45 32.84 -2.60
C ALA A 47 1.69 32.03 -1.33
N SER A 48 1.98 32.74 -0.23
CA SER A 48 2.12 32.19 1.11
C SER A 48 0.74 31.82 1.59
N ILE A 49 0.26 30.66 1.15
CA ILE A 49 -0.98 30.06 1.63
C ILE A 49 -0.83 29.89 3.15
N ALA A 50 -1.68 30.58 3.91
CA ALA A 50 -1.57 30.63 5.36
C ALA A 50 -1.66 29.21 5.96
N PRO A 51 -0.83 28.88 6.96
CA PRO A 51 -0.85 27.56 7.58
C PRO A 51 -2.20 27.27 8.25
N ILE A 52 -2.46 25.99 8.50
CA ILE A 52 -3.63 25.53 9.24
C ILE A 52 -3.23 25.33 10.70
N HIS A 53 -3.78 26.15 11.58
CA HIS A 53 -3.61 26.04 13.03
C HIS A 53 -4.73 25.19 13.63
N GLY A 54 -4.42 24.43 14.67
CA GLY A 54 -5.42 23.61 15.35
C GLY A 54 -4.94 23.08 16.70
N ILE A 55 -5.85 22.39 17.40
CA ILE A 55 -5.60 21.81 18.71
C ILE A 55 -6.16 20.38 18.76
N ALA A 56 -5.30 19.40 19.05
CA ALA A 56 -5.72 18.01 19.26
C ALA A 56 -5.98 17.72 20.75
N THR A 57 -7.05 16.98 21.05
CA THR A 57 -7.50 16.65 22.41
C THR A 57 -8.01 15.20 22.52
N TYR A 58 -8.05 14.66 23.73
CA TYR A 58 -8.83 13.46 24.09
C TYR A 58 -9.50 13.68 25.47
N VAL A 59 -10.39 12.77 25.90
CA VAL A 59 -11.30 12.99 27.04
C VAL A 59 -10.80 12.33 28.32
N GLU A 60 -10.06 11.24 28.15
CA GLU A 60 -9.57 10.35 29.17
C GLU A 60 -8.50 11.03 30.04
N ARG A 61 -8.58 10.90 31.36
CA ARG A 61 -7.66 11.55 32.31
C ARG A 61 -6.35 10.77 32.47
N ILE A 62 -5.69 10.50 31.34
CA ILE A 62 -4.46 9.70 31.21
C ILE A 62 -3.36 10.62 30.70
N LYS A 63 -2.19 10.61 31.34
CA LYS A 63 -0.96 11.19 30.76
C LYS A 63 -0.32 10.17 29.83
N MET A 64 0.21 10.63 28.70
CA MET A 64 1.00 9.78 27.82
C MET A 64 2.37 9.47 28.47
N PRO A 65 2.96 8.29 28.24
CA PRO A 65 4.34 8.02 28.60
C PRO A 65 5.34 8.94 27.87
N PRO A 66 6.54 9.20 28.42
CA PRO A 66 7.66 9.76 27.67
C PRO A 66 7.95 8.94 26.40
N GLY A 67 8.43 9.59 25.34
CA GLY A 67 8.60 8.97 24.01
C GLY A 67 7.31 8.81 23.18
N ALA A 68 6.13 9.15 23.72
CA ALA A 68 4.91 9.23 22.91
C ALA A 68 4.98 10.37 21.88
N SER A 69 4.34 10.21 20.73
CA SER A 69 4.33 11.20 19.64
C SER A 69 2.94 11.42 19.04
N LEU A 70 2.62 12.67 18.72
CA LEU A 70 1.39 13.03 18.00
C LEU A 70 1.73 13.27 16.52
N MET A 71 1.23 12.42 15.64
CA MET A 71 1.24 12.68 14.20
C MET A 71 -0.05 13.39 13.80
N VAL A 72 0.07 14.51 13.10
CA VAL A 72 -1.05 15.25 12.51
C VAL A 72 -0.87 15.30 11.01
N GLU A 73 -1.89 14.92 10.26
CA GLU A 73 -1.91 14.84 8.80
C GLU A 73 -2.90 15.87 8.24
N LEU A 74 -2.50 16.57 7.19
CA LEU A 74 -3.40 17.32 6.32
C LEU A 74 -3.76 16.45 5.13
N LEU A 75 -5.05 16.32 4.85
CA LEU A 75 -5.61 15.53 3.76
C LEU A 75 -6.27 16.44 2.72
N ASP A 76 -6.21 16.07 1.45
CA ASP A 76 -7.12 16.62 0.42
C ASP A 76 -8.55 16.14 0.66
N ALA A 77 -9.52 17.05 0.66
CA ALA A 77 -10.91 16.72 1.03
C ALA A 77 -11.69 15.92 -0.04
N ALA A 78 -11.22 15.84 -1.29
CA ALA A 78 -11.86 15.04 -2.34
C ALA A 78 -11.37 13.58 -2.37
N SER A 79 -10.06 13.38 -2.22
CA SER A 79 -9.40 12.07 -2.36
C SER A 79 -9.07 11.39 -1.02
N GLY A 80 -9.03 12.14 0.08
CA GLY A 80 -8.53 11.66 1.38
C GLY A 80 -7.03 11.40 1.43
N SER A 81 -6.28 11.74 0.36
CA SER A 81 -4.84 11.55 0.27
C SER A 81 -4.07 12.55 1.14
N VAL A 82 -2.92 12.13 1.67
CA VAL A 82 -2.10 12.96 2.59
C VAL A 82 -1.36 14.05 1.80
N ALA A 83 -1.76 15.30 2.01
CA ALA A 83 -1.20 16.48 1.38
C ALA A 83 0.02 17.03 2.15
N THR A 84 0.06 16.86 3.48
CA THR A 84 1.26 17.02 4.32
C THR A 84 1.10 16.30 5.66
N SER A 85 2.17 16.18 6.45
CA SER A 85 2.10 15.72 7.84
C SER A 85 3.16 16.38 8.73
N LYS A 86 2.91 16.37 10.04
CA LYS A 86 3.80 16.89 11.08
C LYS A 86 3.73 16.01 12.32
N THR A 87 4.88 15.63 12.85
CA THR A 87 4.98 14.84 14.08
C THR A 87 5.54 15.69 15.22
N LEU A 88 4.86 15.67 16.36
CA LEU A 88 5.31 16.27 17.62
C LEU A 88 5.80 15.12 18.52
N GLY A 89 7.08 15.13 18.90
CA GLY A 89 7.67 14.15 19.83
C GLY A 89 7.44 14.52 21.30
N ASP A 90 7.64 13.53 22.18
CA ASP A 90 7.58 13.64 23.65
C ASP A 90 6.34 14.35 24.21
N VAL A 91 5.18 14.07 23.61
CA VAL A 91 3.91 14.74 23.97
C VAL A 91 3.27 14.12 25.22
N ALA A 92 3.17 14.89 26.31
CA ALA A 92 2.76 14.36 27.62
C ALA A 92 1.24 14.34 27.92
N GLY A 93 0.47 15.28 27.36
CA GLY A 93 -0.99 15.38 27.59
C GLY A 93 -1.62 16.57 26.86
N PRO A 94 -2.93 16.51 26.53
CA PRO A 94 -3.62 17.55 25.78
C PRO A 94 -3.90 18.80 26.65
N PRO A 95 -4.18 19.97 26.04
CA PRO A 95 -4.31 20.23 24.60
C PRO A 95 -2.96 20.21 23.86
N TYR A 96 -2.95 19.64 22.65
CA TYR A 96 -1.79 19.62 21.77
C TYR A 96 -1.97 20.65 20.63
N PRO A 97 -1.39 21.86 20.71
CA PRO A 97 -1.44 22.82 19.61
C PRO A 97 -0.58 22.33 18.44
N PHE A 98 -1.09 22.49 17.22
CA PHE A 98 -0.37 22.17 15.99
C PHE A 98 -0.53 23.27 14.93
N GLU A 99 0.36 23.21 13.94
CA GLU A 99 0.39 24.10 12.79
C GLU A 99 0.89 23.27 11.60
N LEU A 100 0.08 23.17 10.55
CA LEU A 100 0.37 22.41 9.33
C LEU A 100 0.67 23.37 8.17
N PRO A 101 1.82 23.22 7.47
CA PRO A 101 2.09 23.99 6.26
C PRO A 101 1.17 23.53 5.13
N VAL A 102 0.51 24.46 4.45
CA VAL A 102 -0.38 24.12 3.33
C VAL A 102 0.45 24.02 2.05
N PRO A 103 0.38 22.93 1.27
CA PRO A 103 1.14 22.79 0.03
C PRO A 103 0.66 23.80 -1.03
N SER A 104 1.57 24.20 -1.91
CA SER A 104 1.30 25.14 -3.01
C SER A 104 0.47 24.54 -4.15
N THR A 105 0.28 23.22 -4.18
CA THR A 105 -0.63 22.53 -5.10
C THR A 105 -2.09 22.89 -4.76
N PRO A 106 -2.92 23.32 -5.72
CA PRO A 106 -4.33 23.63 -5.46
C PRO A 106 -5.15 22.36 -5.14
N HIS A 107 -5.85 22.38 -4.00
CA HIS A 107 -6.80 21.34 -3.59
C HIS A 107 -8.21 21.96 -3.57
N PRO A 108 -8.98 21.88 -4.68
CA PRO A 108 -10.19 22.69 -4.89
C PRO A 108 -11.39 22.27 -4.03
N ALA A 109 -11.36 21.08 -3.42
CA ALA A 109 -12.36 20.65 -2.45
C ALA A 109 -12.08 21.14 -1.01
N GLY A 110 -10.95 21.81 -0.79
CA GLY A 110 -10.45 22.16 0.54
C GLY A 110 -9.64 21.02 1.18
N TYR A 111 -9.42 21.12 2.48
CA TYR A 111 -8.61 20.18 3.25
C TYR A 111 -9.37 19.60 4.43
N ALA A 112 -8.86 18.50 4.98
CA ALA A 112 -9.26 17.98 6.29
C ALA A 112 -8.03 17.60 7.11
N VAL A 113 -8.16 17.57 8.44
CA VAL A 113 -7.09 17.20 9.38
C VAL A 113 -7.43 15.88 10.07
N ARG A 114 -6.46 14.97 10.12
CA ARG A 114 -6.47 13.74 10.91
C ARG A 114 -5.36 13.81 11.95
N ALA A 115 -5.62 13.32 13.17
CA ALA A 115 -4.61 13.28 14.24
C ALA A 115 -4.56 11.89 14.88
N THR A 116 -3.34 11.42 15.13
CA THR A 116 -3.02 10.07 15.59
C THR A 116 -1.94 10.15 16.68
N LEU A 117 -2.25 9.64 17.87
CA LEU A 117 -1.36 9.67 19.02
C LEU A 117 -0.77 8.28 19.26
N ILE A 118 0.55 8.19 19.22
CA ILE A 118 1.34 6.96 19.16
C ILE A 118 2.16 6.84 20.45
N GLY A 119 2.19 5.66 21.06
CA GLY A 119 3.00 5.37 22.25
C GLY A 119 4.50 5.21 21.94
N PRO A 120 5.38 5.19 22.95
CA PRO A 120 6.81 4.94 22.78
C PRO A 120 7.14 3.54 22.25
N ASP A 121 6.16 2.63 22.30
CA ASP A 121 6.18 1.28 21.76
C ASP A 121 5.67 1.19 20.30
N GLY A 122 5.34 2.32 19.68
CA GLY A 122 4.78 2.39 18.33
C GLY A 122 3.31 2.02 18.23
N GLN A 123 2.64 1.63 19.32
CA GLN A 123 1.21 1.34 19.31
C GLN A 123 0.40 2.62 19.09
N ARG A 124 -0.74 2.53 18.40
CA ARG A 124 -1.71 3.64 18.32
C ARG A 124 -2.53 3.67 19.60
N TRP A 125 -2.48 4.78 20.34
CA TRP A 125 -3.23 4.96 21.58
C TRP A 125 -4.54 5.74 21.33
N PHE A 126 -4.49 6.81 20.53
CA PHE A 126 -5.67 7.63 20.20
C PHE A 126 -5.66 8.07 18.72
N GLU A 127 -6.84 8.39 18.19
CA GLU A 127 -7.06 8.78 16.79
C GLU A 127 -8.32 9.65 16.64
N THR A 128 -8.39 10.47 15.58
CA THR A 128 -9.64 11.12 15.18
C THR A 128 -10.63 10.12 14.57
N PRO A 129 -11.90 10.05 15.01
CA PRO A 129 -12.90 9.13 14.44
C PRO A 129 -13.19 9.35 12.95
N ALA A 130 -13.00 10.58 12.47
CA ALA A 130 -13.07 10.97 11.07
C ALA A 130 -12.20 12.23 10.85
N PRO A 131 -11.73 12.52 9.61
CA PRO A 131 -11.05 13.77 9.31
C PRO A 131 -11.95 15.00 9.57
N VAL A 132 -11.38 16.04 10.17
CA VAL A 132 -12.07 17.30 10.49
C VAL A 132 -11.78 18.33 9.40
N GLY A 133 -12.81 18.91 8.77
CA GLY A 133 -12.63 19.91 7.71
C GLY A 133 -11.81 21.12 8.17
N ALA A 134 -10.90 21.60 7.33
CA ALA A 134 -9.93 22.64 7.66
C ALA A 134 -9.71 23.61 6.49
N MET A 135 -9.53 24.90 6.81
CA MET A 135 -9.36 25.96 5.82
C MET A 135 -8.05 26.75 6.06
N PRO A 136 -7.19 26.94 5.03
CA PRO A 136 -5.97 27.72 5.15
C PRO A 136 -6.22 29.15 5.65
N GLY A 137 -5.58 29.55 6.75
CA GLY A 137 -5.80 30.86 7.38
C GLY A 137 -7.20 31.08 7.96
N GLY A 138 -8.00 30.03 8.14
CA GLY A 138 -9.28 30.07 8.85
C GLY A 138 -9.14 29.97 10.37
N ASP A 139 -10.26 29.73 11.05
CA ASP A 139 -10.30 29.52 12.50
C ASP A 139 -9.51 28.28 12.96
N VAL A 140 -9.14 28.27 14.24
CA VAL A 140 -8.37 27.18 14.87
C VAL A 140 -9.17 25.87 14.84
N VAL A 141 -8.65 24.86 14.15
CA VAL A 141 -9.32 23.56 13.99
C VAL A 141 -9.24 22.74 15.28
N GLU A 142 -10.38 22.55 15.95
CA GLU A 142 -10.48 21.63 17.10
C GLU A 142 -10.59 20.17 16.65
N VAL A 143 -9.67 19.34 17.14
CA VAL A 143 -9.51 17.95 16.71
C VAL A 143 -9.66 17.02 17.91
N ARG A 144 -10.80 16.33 18.02
CA ARG A 144 -11.10 15.42 19.12
C ARG A 144 -10.77 13.98 18.75
N MET A 145 -9.82 13.40 19.46
CA MET A 145 -9.42 12.00 19.33
C MET A 145 -10.20 11.12 20.32
N ARG A 146 -10.48 9.88 19.90
CA ARG A 146 -10.95 8.77 20.74
C ARG A 146 -9.78 7.81 20.99
N ARG A 147 -9.90 6.91 21.98
CA ARG A 147 -8.99 5.77 22.08
C ARG A 147 -9.11 4.89 20.83
N ALA A 148 -7.98 4.53 20.23
CA ALA A 148 -7.95 3.66 19.06
C ALA A 148 -8.31 2.22 19.47
N THR A 149 -9.04 1.49 18.60
CA THR A 149 -9.15 0.02 18.72
C THR A 149 -8.20 -0.65 17.73
N ALA A 150 -7.83 -1.90 18.00
CA ALA A 150 -6.88 -2.64 17.17
C ALA A 150 -7.37 -2.92 15.72
N GLY A 151 -8.64 -2.65 15.41
CA GLY A 151 -9.22 -2.76 14.07
C GLY A 151 -9.46 -1.42 13.35
N ASP A 152 -9.37 -0.27 14.02
CA ASP A 152 -9.61 1.05 13.41
C ASP A 152 -8.39 1.60 12.62
N ALA A 153 -7.40 0.74 12.36
CA ALA A 153 -6.35 1.02 11.40
C ALA A 153 -6.91 0.94 9.97
N ALA A 154 -7.53 2.03 9.51
CA ALA A 154 -7.75 2.29 8.08
C ALA A 154 -6.48 1.90 7.33
N PRO A 155 -6.51 0.88 6.43
CA PRO A 155 -5.29 0.28 5.93
C PRO A 155 -4.43 1.32 5.20
N VAL A 156 -3.23 1.55 5.74
CA VAL A 156 -2.15 2.11 4.93
C VAL A 156 -1.77 0.98 3.96
N GLU A 157 -2.39 1.03 2.78
CA GLU A 157 -2.03 0.20 1.63
C GLU A 157 -0.52 0.30 1.42
N PRO A 158 0.25 -0.77 1.68
CA PRO A 158 1.69 -0.73 1.49
C PRO A 158 1.96 -0.42 0.01
N SER A 159 2.84 0.53 -0.31
CA SER A 159 2.95 1.06 -1.68
C SER A 159 4.29 0.76 -2.37
N GLY A 160 5.23 0.16 -1.65
CA GLY A 160 6.53 -0.21 -2.19
C GLY A 160 6.55 -1.51 -2.99
N PRO A 161 7.76 -2.02 -3.34
CA PRO A 161 7.92 -3.07 -4.34
C PRO A 161 7.33 -4.41 -3.91
N ILE A 162 6.68 -5.08 -4.86
CA ILE A 162 6.15 -6.44 -4.72
C ILE A 162 7.18 -7.46 -5.21
N ALA A 163 7.34 -8.55 -4.48
CA ALA A 163 8.02 -9.76 -4.93
C ALA A 163 7.22 -11.01 -4.58
N HIS A 164 7.39 -12.08 -5.37
CA HIS A 164 6.74 -13.38 -5.16
C HIS A 164 7.79 -14.42 -4.76
N TRP A 165 7.38 -15.39 -3.94
CA TRP A 165 8.26 -16.40 -3.37
C TRP A 165 7.55 -17.75 -3.31
N GLU A 166 8.28 -18.81 -3.66
CA GLU A 166 7.90 -20.20 -3.40
C GLU A 166 8.65 -20.63 -2.13
N CYS A 167 7.93 -20.70 -1.01
CA CYS A 167 8.45 -21.07 0.31
C CYS A 167 8.04 -22.51 0.66
N GLY A 168 8.74 -23.48 0.09
CA GLY A 168 8.18 -24.82 -0.14
C GLY A 168 6.89 -24.71 -0.97
N ASP A 169 5.85 -25.46 -0.60
CA ASP A 169 4.54 -25.38 -1.28
C ASP A 169 3.80 -24.06 -1.04
N LEU A 170 4.23 -23.21 -0.09
CA LEU A 170 3.55 -21.96 0.25
C LEU A 170 3.99 -20.83 -0.70
N GLY A 171 3.09 -20.43 -1.60
CA GLY A 171 3.34 -19.31 -2.51
C GLY A 171 3.01 -17.96 -1.86
N VAL A 172 4.04 -17.21 -1.49
CA VAL A 172 3.99 -15.95 -0.71
C VAL A 172 4.20 -14.73 -1.61
N MET A 173 3.53 -13.62 -1.28
CA MET A 173 3.75 -12.30 -1.88
C MET A 173 4.23 -11.35 -0.80
N SER A 174 5.44 -10.82 -0.94
CA SER A 174 5.96 -9.76 -0.07
C SER A 174 5.76 -8.40 -0.71
N ARG A 175 5.23 -7.41 0.02
CA ARG A 175 5.32 -6.00 -0.34
C ARG A 175 6.10 -5.27 0.76
N PHE A 176 7.17 -4.58 0.37
CA PHE A 176 8.07 -3.89 1.30
C PHE A 176 7.66 -2.42 1.46
N ASP A 177 7.67 -1.91 2.68
CA ASP A 177 7.57 -0.47 2.96
C ASP A 177 8.92 0.05 3.47
N ASP A 178 9.32 1.23 3.01
CA ASP A 178 10.57 1.87 3.42
C ASP A 178 10.41 2.81 4.63
N THR A 179 9.19 3.27 4.91
CA THR A 179 8.83 4.15 6.04
C THR A 179 7.39 3.85 6.50
N PRO A 180 7.18 3.15 7.64
CA PRO A 180 8.19 2.46 8.44
C PRO A 180 8.86 1.33 7.66
N LYS A 181 10.06 0.90 8.09
CA LYS A 181 10.75 -0.24 7.47
C LYS A 181 10.11 -1.56 7.91
N GLN A 182 9.27 -2.12 7.05
CA GLN A 182 8.52 -3.35 7.29
C GLN A 182 8.29 -4.13 5.98
N VAL A 183 7.77 -5.34 6.11
CA VAL A 183 7.25 -6.12 4.99
C VAL A 183 5.86 -6.65 5.34
N ARG A 184 4.89 -6.49 4.43
CA ARG A 184 3.63 -7.23 4.47
C ARG A 184 3.75 -8.48 3.60
N LEU A 185 3.47 -9.64 4.18
CA LEU A 185 3.41 -10.93 3.53
C LEU A 185 1.94 -11.32 3.34
N ALA A 186 1.58 -11.71 2.12
CA ALA A 186 0.28 -12.29 1.78
C ALA A 186 0.45 -13.73 1.31
N TYR A 187 -0.32 -14.64 1.90
CA TYR A 187 -0.28 -16.08 1.58
C TYR A 187 -1.61 -16.73 1.95
N ASN A 188 -2.23 -17.49 1.04
CA ASN A 188 -3.49 -18.21 1.30
C ASN A 188 -4.66 -17.33 1.82
N GLY A 189 -4.65 -16.04 1.51
CA GLY A 189 -5.58 -15.03 2.04
C GLY A 189 -5.23 -14.47 3.42
N ALA A 190 -4.26 -15.08 4.13
CA ALA A 190 -3.70 -14.51 5.34
C ALA A 190 -2.71 -13.36 5.04
N SER A 191 -2.64 -12.42 5.98
CA SER A 191 -1.92 -11.14 5.90
C SER A 191 -1.06 -10.99 7.17
N LEU A 192 0.25 -10.78 7.01
CA LEU A 192 1.22 -10.72 8.11
C LEU A 192 2.22 -9.58 7.88
N THR A 193 2.29 -8.62 8.81
CA THR A 193 3.24 -7.50 8.72
C THR A 193 4.38 -7.69 9.72
N LEU A 194 5.62 -7.69 9.24
CA LEU A 194 6.83 -7.87 10.05
C LEU A 194 7.73 -6.62 9.97
N PRO A 195 8.16 -6.02 11.10
CA PRO A 195 9.10 -4.91 11.09
C PRO A 195 10.52 -5.40 10.73
N ILE A 196 11.37 -4.49 10.23
CA ILE A 196 12.79 -4.79 10.00
C ILE A 196 13.48 -5.16 11.32
N ALA A 197 14.32 -6.20 11.27
CA ALA A 197 15.09 -6.69 12.40
C ALA A 197 16.58 -6.73 12.06
N MET A 198 17.43 -6.71 13.08
CA MET A 198 18.88 -6.75 12.89
C MET A 198 19.35 -8.07 12.25
N SER A 199 20.25 -7.98 11.27
CA SER A 199 20.90 -9.09 10.57
C SER A 199 22.28 -8.72 10.05
N ALA A 200 23.20 -9.69 10.01
CA ALA A 200 24.57 -9.46 9.51
C ALA A 200 24.70 -9.44 7.97
N SER A 201 23.70 -9.95 7.24
CA SER A 201 23.66 -9.98 5.78
C SER A 201 22.22 -10.22 5.31
N GLY A 202 21.81 -9.66 4.17
CA GLY A 202 20.43 -9.73 3.70
C GLY A 202 19.48 -8.78 4.45
N ALA A 203 18.19 -8.87 4.15
CA ALA A 203 17.12 -8.10 4.81
C ALA A 203 16.25 -9.05 5.63
N ARG A 204 16.31 -8.91 6.97
CA ARG A 204 15.56 -9.74 7.92
C ARG A 204 14.43 -8.93 8.52
N TYR A 205 13.23 -9.50 8.53
CA TYR A 205 12.03 -8.94 9.15
C TYR A 205 11.49 -9.97 10.12
N ALA A 206 11.17 -9.57 11.35
CA ALA A 206 10.76 -10.53 12.39
C ALA A 206 9.92 -9.86 13.49
N ASP A 207 9.05 -10.63 14.14
CA ASP A 207 8.26 -10.18 15.29
C ASP A 207 8.62 -10.90 16.61
N ALA A 208 7.94 -10.53 17.70
CA ALA A 208 8.11 -11.14 19.01
C ALA A 208 7.40 -12.51 19.17
N HIS A 209 6.60 -12.94 18.19
CA HIS A 209 5.86 -14.20 18.19
C HIS A 209 6.60 -15.33 17.47
N GLY A 210 7.81 -15.07 16.98
CA GLY A 210 8.63 -16.04 16.25
C GLY A 210 8.31 -16.13 14.76
N ASN A 211 7.58 -15.16 14.19
CA ASN A 211 7.52 -15.00 12.74
C ASN A 211 8.81 -14.36 12.24
N GLU A 212 9.39 -14.89 11.16
CA GLU A 212 10.59 -14.35 10.53
C GLU A 212 10.53 -14.53 9.01
N PHE A 213 10.87 -13.48 8.28
CA PHE A 213 11.16 -13.53 6.85
C PHE A 213 12.51 -12.88 6.58
N TRP A 214 13.47 -13.67 6.10
CA TRP A 214 14.85 -13.23 5.87
C TRP A 214 15.25 -13.52 4.42
N THR A 215 15.60 -12.48 3.65
CA THR A 215 15.94 -12.60 2.22
C THR A 215 17.35 -12.13 1.91
N LYS A 216 17.95 -12.71 0.87
CA LYS A 216 19.28 -12.37 0.37
C LYS A 216 19.34 -12.58 -1.14
N GLY A 217 18.99 -11.55 -1.90
CA GLY A 217 18.83 -11.67 -3.36
C GLY A 217 17.61 -12.50 -3.70
N ALA A 218 17.75 -13.50 -4.58
CA ALA A 218 16.66 -14.34 -5.05
C ALA A 218 16.33 -15.55 -4.14
N THR A 219 16.89 -15.62 -2.93
CA THR A 219 16.62 -16.66 -1.94
C THR A 219 16.32 -16.08 -0.56
N GLY A 220 15.71 -16.87 0.31
CA GLY A 220 15.43 -16.51 1.70
C GLY A 220 14.87 -17.66 2.52
N THR A 221 14.36 -17.34 3.70
CA THR A 221 13.72 -18.28 4.63
C THR A 221 12.49 -17.63 5.25
N LEU A 222 11.40 -18.41 5.42
CA LEU A 222 10.18 -18.01 6.10
C LEU A 222 9.88 -18.95 7.27
N THR A 223 9.78 -18.39 8.47
CA THR A 223 9.26 -19.07 9.67
C THR A 223 7.95 -18.39 10.07
N LEU A 224 6.92 -19.20 10.34
CA LEU A 224 5.65 -18.73 10.91
C LEU A 224 5.50 -19.30 12.33
N THR A 225 4.82 -18.58 13.23
CA THR A 225 4.66 -18.96 14.64
C THR A 225 4.19 -20.41 14.80
N GLY A 226 5.04 -21.25 15.41
CA GLY A 226 4.74 -22.66 15.68
C GLY A 226 4.95 -23.62 14.52
N GLU A 227 5.46 -23.15 13.38
CA GLU A 227 5.81 -23.98 12.21
C GLU A 227 7.33 -24.09 12.02
N ALA A 228 7.75 -25.08 11.22
CA ALA A 228 9.14 -25.20 10.80
C ALA A 228 9.51 -24.09 9.80
N ALA A 229 10.79 -23.69 9.81
CA ALA A 229 11.35 -22.79 8.82
C ALA A 229 11.27 -23.40 7.41
N ARG A 230 10.91 -22.59 6.42
CA ARG A 230 10.75 -22.94 5.00
C ARG A 230 11.81 -22.22 4.18
N ASP A 231 12.55 -22.94 3.35
CA ASP A 231 13.39 -22.31 2.33
C ASP A 231 12.51 -21.64 1.27
N CYS A 232 12.86 -20.41 0.91
CA CYS A 232 12.14 -19.59 -0.07
C CYS A 232 13.04 -19.27 -1.28
N VAL A 233 12.48 -19.42 -2.49
CA VAL A 233 13.09 -18.93 -3.73
C VAL A 233 12.20 -17.87 -4.38
N GLN A 234 12.79 -16.86 -5.03
CA GLN A 234 12.03 -15.79 -5.67
C GLN A 234 11.31 -16.32 -6.93
N ALA A 235 9.98 -16.36 -6.86
CA ALA A 235 9.11 -16.83 -7.93
C ALA A 235 8.96 -15.77 -9.03
N ARG A 236 8.78 -16.22 -10.28
CA ARG A 236 8.53 -15.32 -11.43
C ARG A 236 7.07 -14.94 -11.62
N GLN A 237 6.16 -15.57 -10.90
CA GLN A 237 4.71 -15.40 -10.99
C GLN A 237 4.11 -15.39 -9.59
N ALA A 238 2.94 -14.79 -9.42
CA ALA A 238 2.18 -14.88 -8.19
C ALA A 238 1.54 -16.27 -8.04
N SER A 239 1.37 -16.73 -6.80
CA SER A 239 0.57 -17.94 -6.51
C SER A 239 -0.91 -17.71 -6.90
N PRO A 240 -1.72 -18.75 -7.19
CA PRO A 240 -3.11 -18.58 -7.59
C PRO A 240 -3.99 -17.80 -6.58
N TRP A 241 -3.58 -17.76 -5.31
CA TRP A 241 -4.19 -16.95 -4.26
C TRP A 241 -3.74 -15.49 -4.33
N ASN A 242 -2.43 -15.22 -4.44
CA ASN A 242 -1.92 -13.85 -4.54
C ASN A 242 -2.24 -13.20 -5.89
N GLN A 243 -2.34 -13.96 -6.97
CA GLN A 243 -2.85 -13.48 -8.26
C GLN A 243 -4.30 -13.01 -8.16
N ALA A 244 -5.13 -13.71 -7.36
CA ALA A 244 -6.52 -13.30 -7.14
C ALA A 244 -6.60 -11.95 -6.41
N VAL A 245 -5.78 -11.74 -5.37
CA VAL A 245 -5.61 -10.44 -4.69
C VAL A 245 -5.21 -9.34 -5.70
N LEU A 246 -4.20 -9.59 -6.53
CA LEU A 246 -3.73 -8.63 -7.55
C LEU A 246 -4.79 -8.30 -8.62
N THR A 247 -5.72 -9.22 -8.89
CA THR A 247 -6.86 -8.98 -9.79
C THR A 247 -8.09 -8.34 -9.11
N GLY A 248 -8.00 -8.00 -7.82
CA GLY A 248 -9.11 -7.36 -7.08
C GLY A 248 -10.23 -8.31 -6.68
N ALA A 249 -9.95 -9.61 -6.55
CA ALA A 249 -10.89 -10.55 -5.93
C ALA A 249 -10.94 -10.31 -4.41
N THR A 250 -12.14 -10.35 -3.84
CA THR A 250 -12.41 -10.14 -2.41
C THR A 250 -12.47 -11.47 -1.64
N PHE A 251 -12.76 -12.57 -2.33
CA PHE A 251 -12.79 -13.92 -1.79
C PHE A 251 -12.35 -14.93 -2.85
N ARG A 252 -11.66 -16.00 -2.45
CA ARG A 252 -11.34 -17.15 -3.29
C ARG A 252 -11.66 -18.45 -2.57
N ALA A 253 -12.12 -19.45 -3.32
CA ALA A 253 -12.23 -20.83 -2.86
C ALA A 253 -11.78 -21.83 -3.95
N ALA A 254 -11.40 -23.03 -3.53
CA ALA A 254 -11.09 -24.16 -4.40
C ALA A 254 -11.23 -25.51 -3.69
N GLY A 255 -11.39 -26.59 -4.45
CA GLY A 255 -11.35 -27.97 -3.97
C GLY A 255 -10.98 -28.96 -5.08
N SER A 256 -10.59 -30.17 -4.70
CA SER A 256 -9.92 -31.13 -5.59
C SER A 256 -10.83 -32.15 -6.27
N GLU A 257 -11.96 -32.54 -5.65
CA GLU A 257 -12.81 -33.64 -6.11
C GLU A 257 -14.32 -33.31 -6.05
N PRO A 258 -14.99 -33.12 -7.20
CA PRO A 258 -14.39 -32.79 -8.50
C PRO A 258 -13.62 -31.46 -8.42
N GLY A 259 -12.63 -31.27 -9.29
CA GLY A 259 -11.76 -30.09 -9.25
C GLY A 259 -12.54 -28.81 -9.57
N TRP A 260 -12.50 -27.83 -8.66
CA TRP A 260 -13.20 -26.56 -8.84
C TRP A 260 -12.46 -25.38 -8.23
N MET A 261 -12.73 -24.18 -8.73
CA MET A 261 -12.36 -22.92 -8.08
C MET A 261 -13.43 -21.85 -8.28
N ALA A 262 -13.49 -20.90 -7.34
CA ALA A 262 -14.35 -19.73 -7.39
C ALA A 262 -13.60 -18.47 -6.95
N LEU A 263 -13.89 -17.36 -7.62
CA LEU A 263 -13.49 -16.00 -7.27
C LEU A 263 -14.76 -15.16 -7.06
N ILE A 264 -14.72 -14.25 -6.09
CA ILE A 264 -15.70 -13.17 -5.96
C ILE A 264 -14.97 -11.84 -6.13
N ALA A 265 -15.51 -10.94 -6.96
CA ALA A 265 -14.94 -9.62 -7.19
C ALA A 265 -16.02 -8.54 -7.42
N GLY A 266 -15.66 -7.29 -7.15
CA GLY A 266 -16.44 -6.09 -7.51
C GLY A 266 -17.69 -5.81 -6.65
N THR A 267 -18.37 -4.72 -7.00
CA THR A 267 -19.60 -4.24 -6.34
C THR A 267 -20.65 -3.90 -7.40
N PRO A 268 -21.84 -4.56 -7.43
CA PRO A 268 -22.22 -5.72 -6.61
C PRO A 268 -21.28 -6.93 -6.85
N PRO A 269 -21.13 -7.82 -5.86
CA PRO A 269 -20.23 -8.97 -5.97
C PRO A 269 -20.63 -9.89 -7.12
N LYS A 270 -19.64 -10.31 -7.91
CA LYS A 270 -19.83 -11.27 -9.01
C LYS A 270 -19.03 -12.53 -8.73
N LEU A 271 -19.65 -13.69 -8.98
CA LEU A 271 -18.97 -14.97 -9.05
C LEU A 271 -18.31 -15.13 -10.42
N ASP A 272 -17.08 -15.61 -10.40
CA ASP A 272 -16.42 -16.27 -11.52
C ASP A 272 -15.92 -17.64 -11.04
N ALA A 273 -16.50 -18.74 -11.53
CA ALA A 273 -16.21 -20.08 -11.04
C ALA A 273 -16.01 -21.09 -12.17
N LEU A 274 -14.98 -21.92 -12.03
CA LEU A 274 -14.66 -23.03 -12.92
C LEU A 274 -14.94 -24.33 -12.18
N LEU A 275 -15.82 -25.15 -12.73
CA LEU A 275 -16.29 -26.42 -12.16
C LEU A 275 -15.85 -27.60 -13.04
N ASP A 276 -15.87 -28.80 -12.49
CA ASP A 276 -15.54 -30.06 -13.18
C ASP A 276 -14.24 -29.97 -13.99
N TYR A 277 -13.18 -29.54 -13.32
CA TYR A 277 -11.84 -29.30 -13.87
C TYR A 277 -11.78 -28.25 -14.99
N GLY A 278 -12.74 -27.32 -15.02
CA GLY A 278 -12.87 -26.24 -16.01
C GLY A 278 -13.79 -26.57 -17.18
N GLN A 279 -14.61 -27.63 -17.09
CA GLN A 279 -15.57 -28.01 -18.13
C GLN A 279 -16.87 -27.17 -18.09
N ASP A 280 -17.24 -26.65 -16.93
CA ASP A 280 -18.38 -25.72 -16.75
C ASP A 280 -17.88 -24.40 -16.15
N HIS A 281 -18.28 -23.28 -16.76
CA HIS A 281 -17.87 -21.92 -16.37
C HIS A 281 -19.11 -21.13 -15.92
N VAL A 282 -19.15 -20.82 -14.63
CA VAL A 282 -20.33 -20.27 -13.95
C VAL A 282 -20.04 -18.83 -13.56
N THR A 283 -20.76 -17.90 -14.20
CA THR A 283 -20.76 -16.49 -13.82
C THR A 283 -22.13 -16.08 -13.31
N ALA A 284 -22.17 -15.37 -12.18
CA ALA A 284 -23.41 -14.94 -11.53
C ALA A 284 -23.22 -13.60 -10.82
N THR A 285 -24.24 -12.73 -10.83
CA THR A 285 -24.28 -11.60 -9.89
C THR A 285 -24.81 -12.12 -8.56
N LEU A 286 -24.09 -11.85 -7.48
CA LEU A 286 -24.36 -12.37 -6.15
C LEU A 286 -25.06 -11.33 -5.27
N THR A 287 -25.84 -11.83 -4.31
CA THR A 287 -26.34 -11.10 -3.14
C THR A 287 -25.74 -11.74 -1.90
N ALA A 288 -25.24 -10.92 -0.97
CA ALA A 288 -24.72 -11.40 0.30
C ALA A 288 -25.82 -12.04 1.17
N THR A 289 -25.41 -12.91 2.08
CA THR A 289 -26.22 -13.60 3.09
C THR A 289 -25.44 -13.66 4.40
N ALA A 290 -26.04 -14.16 5.49
CA ALA A 290 -25.35 -14.26 6.78
C ALA A 290 -24.04 -15.07 6.73
N ASN A 291 -24.00 -16.14 5.93
CA ASN A 291 -22.90 -17.12 5.86
C ASN A 291 -22.37 -17.31 4.42
N GLY A 292 -22.20 -16.22 3.66
CA GLY A 292 -21.73 -16.26 2.27
C GLY A 292 -22.72 -15.63 1.29
N TYR A 293 -22.95 -16.25 0.12
CA TYR A 293 -23.61 -15.60 -1.02
C TYR A 293 -24.65 -16.48 -1.71
N LYS A 294 -25.60 -15.83 -2.42
CA LYS A 294 -26.56 -16.49 -3.33
C LYS A 294 -26.71 -15.71 -4.63
N GLY A 295 -27.09 -16.38 -5.71
CA GLY A 295 -27.36 -15.76 -7.00
C GLY A 295 -28.06 -16.74 -7.96
N VAL A 296 -28.08 -16.36 -9.23
CA VAL A 296 -28.49 -17.22 -10.35
C VAL A 296 -27.48 -16.98 -11.48
N ASP A 297 -27.05 -18.04 -12.15
CA ASP A 297 -26.12 -17.94 -13.28
C ASP A 297 -26.83 -17.54 -14.59
N VAL A 298 -26.05 -17.28 -15.64
CA VAL A 298 -26.57 -16.94 -16.98
C VAL A 298 -27.45 -18.03 -17.62
N SER A 299 -27.38 -19.26 -17.12
CA SER A 299 -28.17 -20.43 -17.57
C SER A 299 -29.44 -20.65 -16.74
N GLY A 300 -29.71 -19.79 -15.74
CA GLY A 300 -30.86 -19.92 -14.83
C GLY A 300 -30.66 -20.88 -13.66
N ARG A 301 -29.44 -21.43 -13.46
CA ARG A 301 -29.13 -22.33 -12.34
C ARG A 301 -29.00 -21.51 -11.06
N ALA A 302 -29.65 -21.97 -9.99
CA ALA A 302 -29.51 -21.36 -8.67
C ALA A 302 -28.07 -21.56 -8.15
N VAL A 303 -27.44 -20.47 -7.69
CA VAL A 303 -26.07 -20.45 -7.15
C VAL A 303 -26.13 -20.14 -5.66
N ARG A 304 -25.41 -20.92 -4.85
CA ARG A 304 -25.21 -20.64 -3.41
C ARG A 304 -23.77 -20.95 -3.02
N LEU A 305 -23.09 -20.00 -2.38
CA LEU A 305 -21.77 -20.19 -1.79
C LEU A 305 -21.88 -20.05 -0.28
N GLU A 306 -21.81 -21.16 0.44
CA GLU A 306 -21.82 -21.21 1.90
C GLU A 306 -20.39 -21.20 2.43
N ILE A 307 -20.09 -20.24 3.31
CA ILE A 307 -18.75 -19.98 3.85
C ILE A 307 -18.83 -20.13 5.37
N ARG A 308 -18.14 -21.12 5.93
CA ARG A 308 -18.00 -21.30 7.38
C ARG A 308 -16.59 -20.90 7.80
N LYS A 309 -16.46 -20.02 8.80
CA LYS A 309 -15.18 -19.58 9.39
C LYS A 309 -14.58 -20.69 10.29
N GLU A 310 -14.30 -21.82 9.66
CA GLU A 310 -13.76 -23.05 10.23
C GLU A 310 -12.50 -23.42 9.46
N ARG A 311 -11.37 -23.58 10.17
CA ARG A 311 -10.06 -23.87 9.56
C ARG A 311 -10.15 -25.08 8.63
N CYS A 312 -9.95 -24.84 7.35
CA CYS A 312 -9.91 -25.86 6.32
C CYS A 312 -8.46 -26.28 6.04
N ARG A 313 -8.27 -27.54 5.62
CA ARG A 313 -6.99 -28.03 5.09
C ARG A 313 -7.26 -28.63 3.71
N ASP A 314 -6.56 -28.13 2.69
CA ASP A 314 -6.70 -28.65 1.33
C ASP A 314 -6.22 -30.11 1.26
N GLY A 315 -6.98 -30.95 0.56
CA GLY A 315 -6.77 -32.40 0.52
C GLY A 315 -5.53 -32.82 -0.27
N MET A 316 -5.08 -32.00 -1.23
CA MET A 316 -4.01 -32.34 -2.16
C MET A 316 -2.65 -31.74 -1.74
N SER A 317 -2.63 -30.47 -1.33
CA SER A 317 -1.43 -29.75 -0.89
C SER A 317 -1.21 -29.77 0.63
N GLY A 318 -2.23 -30.12 1.42
CA GLY A 318 -2.17 -30.00 2.87
C GLY A 318 -2.11 -28.56 3.39
N GLN A 319 -2.28 -27.54 2.53
CA GLN A 319 -2.27 -26.14 2.95
C GLN A 319 -3.47 -25.81 3.85
N ALA A 320 -3.26 -24.92 4.83
CA ALA A 320 -4.30 -24.43 5.71
C ALA A 320 -4.95 -23.13 5.17
N PHE A 321 -6.25 -22.97 5.44
CA PHE A 321 -7.07 -21.81 5.09
C PHE A 321 -8.05 -21.49 6.23
N GLU A 322 -8.54 -20.25 6.29
CA GLU A 322 -9.44 -19.81 7.38
C GLU A 322 -10.89 -20.30 7.26
N ALA A 323 -11.37 -20.61 6.05
CA ALA A 323 -12.76 -20.98 5.82
C ALA A 323 -12.94 -22.32 5.10
N THR A 324 -13.98 -23.04 5.52
CA THR A 324 -14.51 -24.23 4.85
C THR A 324 -15.72 -23.82 4.00
N VAL A 325 -15.71 -24.20 2.73
CA VAL A 325 -16.63 -23.66 1.71
C VAL A 325 -17.42 -24.78 1.05
N THR A 326 -18.71 -24.52 0.81
CA THR A 326 -19.56 -25.35 -0.07
C THR A 326 -20.21 -24.46 -1.13
N LEU A 327 -19.93 -24.74 -2.41
CA LEU A 327 -20.59 -24.14 -3.56
C LEU A 327 -21.66 -25.10 -4.07
N SER A 328 -22.87 -24.60 -4.33
CA SER A 328 -23.94 -25.31 -5.01
C SER A 328 -24.35 -24.56 -6.27
N VAL A 329 -24.45 -25.28 -7.39
CA VAL A 329 -24.92 -24.73 -8.68
C VAL A 329 -25.91 -25.71 -9.29
N GLY A 330 -27.19 -25.36 -9.30
CA GLY A 330 -28.26 -26.32 -9.56
C GLY A 330 -28.21 -27.46 -8.54
N ASP A 331 -28.15 -28.71 -9.03
CA ASP A 331 -28.02 -29.92 -8.21
C ASP A 331 -26.56 -30.28 -7.87
N GLY A 332 -25.57 -29.63 -8.50
CA GLY A 332 -24.14 -29.88 -8.26
C GLY A 332 -23.67 -29.28 -6.93
N VAL A 333 -22.88 -30.04 -6.17
CA VAL A 333 -22.36 -29.63 -4.85
C VAL A 333 -20.85 -29.85 -4.77
N TYR A 334 -20.12 -28.76 -4.58
CA TYR A 334 -18.66 -28.69 -4.57
C TYR A 334 -18.19 -28.28 -3.17
N ARG A 335 -17.19 -28.98 -2.61
CA ARG A 335 -16.63 -28.70 -1.28
C ARG A 335 -15.16 -28.38 -1.37
N GLY A 336 -14.66 -27.52 -0.48
CA GLY A 336 -13.27 -27.10 -0.52
C GLY A 336 -12.92 -26.07 0.55
N CYS A 337 -11.75 -25.47 0.39
CA CYS A 337 -11.23 -24.43 1.27
C CYS A 337 -11.37 -23.05 0.61
N GLY A 338 -11.46 -22.01 1.44
CA GLY A 338 -11.49 -20.62 0.98
C GLY A 338 -10.90 -19.65 1.98
N ALA A 339 -10.69 -18.44 1.51
CA ALA A 339 -10.23 -17.31 2.31
C ALA A 339 -10.76 -16.00 1.73
N ASN A 340 -11.06 -15.06 2.62
CA ASN A 340 -11.16 -13.65 2.26
C ASN A 340 -9.78 -13.16 1.78
N LEU A 341 -9.80 -12.21 0.85
CA LEU A 341 -8.60 -11.66 0.19
C LEU A 341 -8.42 -10.16 0.44
N GLN A 342 -9.28 -9.59 1.28
CA GLN A 342 -9.26 -8.22 1.76
C GLN A 342 -9.46 -8.28 3.29
N ASP A 343 -8.55 -7.62 4.02
CA ASP A 343 -8.62 -7.40 5.48
C ASP A 343 -9.64 -6.28 5.82
#